data_AF-W7QD76-F1
#
_entry.id   AF-W7QD76-F1
#
_cell.length_a   1.000
_cell.length_b   1.000
_cell.length_c   1.000
_cell.angle_alpha   90.00
_cell.angle_beta   90.00
_cell.angle_gamma   90.00
#
_symmetry.space_group_name_H-M   'P 1'
#
loop_
_entity.id
_entity.type
_entity.pdbx_description
1 polymer ?
#
loop_
_entity_poly.entity_id
_entity_poly.type
_entity_poly.pdbx_seq_one_letter_code
_entity_poly.pdbx_strand_id
1 'polypeptide(L)'
;MVPGTTRERWPGVLALGENRDDVSISLGLHPYFMDEHREGDAEALANALDSHPEVRALGECGIDARFEESLDAQWTLFNAQLRLAKSRQLPVVIHCVQANDKVSQRLRQLDLPAGG
;
A
#
# COMPACT_ATOMS: atom_id res chain seq x y z
N MET A 1 7.82 -8.78 -9.02
CA MET A 1 7.09 -7.56 -8.62
C MET A 1 8.04 -6.69 -7.81
N VAL A 2 8.09 -5.39 -8.08
CA VAL A 2 8.94 -4.44 -7.33
C VAL A 2 8.03 -3.57 -6.46
N PRO A 3 8.11 -3.69 -5.12
CA PRO A 3 7.31 -2.88 -4.22
C PRO A 3 7.97 -1.54 -3.90
N GLY A 4 7.25 -0.45 -4.13
CA GLY A 4 7.55 0.86 -3.59
C GLY A 4 6.99 0.99 -2.18
N THR A 5 7.86 0.94 -1.17
CA THR A 5 7.48 0.95 0.25
C THR A 5 7.33 2.34 0.86
N THR A 6 7.94 3.36 0.25
CA THR A 6 7.90 4.76 0.69
C THR A 6 7.80 5.71 -0.51
N ARG A 7 7.26 6.90 -0.28
CA ARG A 7 7.11 7.94 -1.30
C ARG A 7 8.42 8.27 -2.03
N GLU A 8 9.53 8.34 -1.29
CA GLU A 8 10.84 8.63 -1.88
C GLU A 8 11.32 7.55 -2.85
N ARG A 9 10.90 6.30 -2.65
CA ARG A 9 11.29 5.17 -3.50
C ARG A 9 10.42 5.00 -4.73
N TRP A 10 9.20 5.55 -4.74
CA TRP A 10 8.29 5.42 -5.88
C TRP A 10 8.91 5.82 -7.23
N PRO A 11 9.54 7.01 -7.41
CA PRO A 11 10.11 7.38 -8.71
C PRO A 11 11.21 6.42 -9.16
N GLY A 12 12.02 5.90 -8.24
CA GLY A 12 13.06 4.92 -8.57
C GLY A 12 12.48 3.57 -8.96
N VAL A 13 11.42 3.12 -8.30
CA VAL A 13 10.72 1.88 -8.64
C VAL A 13 10.00 2.03 -9.99
N LEU A 14 9.29 3.14 -10.22
CA LEU A 14 8.64 3.45 -11.49
C LEU A 14 9.65 3.48 -12.64
N ALA A 15 10.80 4.13 -12.46
CA ALA A 15 11.87 4.12 -13.46
C ALA A 15 12.42 2.72 -13.78
N LEU A 16 12.30 1.74 -12.87
CA LEU A 16 12.68 0.34 -13.14
C LEU A 16 11.64 -0.40 -13.99
N GLY A 17 10.37 0.02 -13.94
CA GLY A 17 9.28 -0.52 -14.75
C GLY A 17 9.10 0.20 -16.08
N GLU A 18 9.51 1.46 -16.17
CA GLU A 18 9.57 2.20 -17.43
C GLU A 18 10.43 1.41 -18.44
N ASN A 19 9.79 0.91 -19.51
CA ASN A 19 10.34 0.04 -20.56
C ASN A 19 10.46 -1.47 -20.26
N ARG A 20 9.83 -1.98 -19.19
CA ARG A 20 9.82 -3.42 -18.88
C ARG A 20 8.41 -3.95 -18.60
N ASP A 21 7.78 -4.53 -19.63
CA ASP A 21 6.47 -5.19 -19.49
C ASP A 21 6.53 -6.47 -18.63
N ASP A 22 7.72 -7.05 -18.45
CA ASP A 22 7.97 -8.21 -17.57
C ASP A 22 7.95 -7.86 -16.07
N VAL A 23 7.94 -6.57 -15.71
CA VAL A 23 8.03 -6.12 -14.32
C VAL A 23 6.69 -5.56 -13.86
N SER A 24 6.05 -6.26 -12.91
CA SER A 24 4.90 -5.69 -12.20
C SER A 24 5.36 -4.75 -11.09
N ILE A 25 4.88 -3.51 -11.10
CA ILE A 25 5.13 -2.54 -10.05
C ILE A 25 3.96 -2.47 -9.10
N SER A 26 4.28 -2.37 -7.80
CA SER A 26 3.32 -1.99 -6.78
C SER A 26 3.80 -0.75 -6.05
N LEU A 27 2.90 0.19 -5.77
CA LEU A 27 3.19 1.36 -4.96
C LEU A 27 2.35 1.32 -3.68
N GLY A 28 2.99 1.54 -2.55
CA GLY A 28 2.31 1.59 -1.26
C GLY A 28 3.13 2.32 -0.22
N LEU A 29 2.60 2.30 1.00
CA LEU A 29 3.19 2.92 2.18
C LEU A 29 3.30 1.84 3.26
N HIS A 30 4.54 1.40 3.51
CA HIS A 30 4.83 0.29 4.39
C HIS A 30 4.79 0.72 5.87
N PRO A 31 4.14 -0.03 6.78
CA PRO A 31 3.93 0.37 8.17
C PRO A 31 5.21 0.61 8.97
N TYR A 32 6.32 -0.05 8.59
CA TYR A 32 7.63 0.15 9.23
C TYR A 32 8.14 1.60 9.14
N PHE A 33 7.81 2.32 8.06
CA PHE A 33 8.25 3.70 7.83
C PHE A 33 7.19 4.72 8.27
N MET A 34 6.38 4.38 9.28
CA MET A 34 5.30 5.24 9.80
C MET A 34 5.78 6.64 10.17
N ASP A 35 7.02 6.74 10.67
CA ASP A 35 7.66 8.00 11.06
C ASP A 35 7.98 8.92 9.85
N GLU A 36 8.20 8.33 8.67
CA GLU A 36 8.45 9.06 7.43
C GLU A 36 7.14 9.43 6.71
N HIS A 37 6.09 8.63 6.92
CA HIS A 37 4.77 8.84 6.32
C HIS A 37 4.05 10.01 7.00
N ARG A 38 3.59 10.95 6.19
CA ARG A 38 2.81 12.11 6.63
C ARG A 38 1.36 12.01 6.18
N GLU A 39 0.50 12.75 6.88
CA GLU A 39 -0.85 13.03 6.44
C GLU A 39 -0.79 13.69 5.05
N GLY A 40 -1.25 12.98 4.02
CA GLY A 40 -1.17 13.38 2.62
C GLY A 40 -0.40 12.42 1.71
N ASP A 41 0.43 11.52 2.26
CA ASP A 41 1.14 10.54 1.42
C ASP A 41 0.21 9.52 0.78
N ALA A 42 -0.89 9.17 1.44
CA ALA A 42 -1.94 8.36 0.81
C ALA A 42 -2.57 9.08 -0.40
N GLU A 43 -2.72 10.40 -0.33
CA GLU A 43 -3.23 11.20 -1.46
C GLU A 43 -2.18 11.33 -2.56
N ALA A 44 -0.91 11.47 -2.21
CA ALA A 44 0.19 11.43 -3.17
C ALA A 44 0.27 10.06 -3.87
N LEU A 45 0.09 8.96 -3.12
CA LEU A 45 -0.01 7.60 -3.66
C LEU A 45 -1.18 7.51 -4.65
N ALA A 46 -2.31 8.11 -4.28
CA ALA A 46 -3.47 8.16 -5.16
C ALA A 46 -3.10 8.84 -6.49
N ASN A 47 -2.50 10.03 -6.45
CA ASN A 47 -2.07 10.74 -7.65
C ASN A 47 -1.02 9.96 -8.47
N ALA A 48 -0.04 9.32 -7.81
CA ALA A 48 0.98 8.53 -8.47
C ALA A 48 0.38 7.34 -9.24
N LEU A 49 -0.52 6.60 -8.60
CA LEU A 49 -1.26 5.50 -9.25
C LEU A 49 -2.13 5.97 -10.42
N ASP A 50 -2.57 7.23 -10.44
CA ASP A 50 -3.34 7.82 -11.54
C ASP A 50 -2.44 8.17 -12.74
N SER A 51 -1.30 8.80 -12.45
CA SER A 51 -0.30 9.18 -13.44
C SER A 51 0.45 7.98 -14.03
N HIS A 52 0.52 6.86 -13.31
CA HIS A 52 1.32 5.69 -13.66
C HIS A 52 0.45 4.43 -13.84
N PRO A 53 -0.14 4.21 -15.04
CA PRO A 53 -0.96 3.04 -15.32
C PRO A 53 -0.17 1.71 -15.37
N GLU A 54 1.17 1.78 -15.38
CA GLU A 54 2.07 0.63 -15.24
C GLU A 54 1.97 -0.06 -13.87
N VAL A 55 1.46 0.66 -12.85
CA VAL A 55 1.30 0.14 -11.50
C VAL A 55 0.10 -0.79 -11.46
N ARG A 56 0.36 -2.09 -11.24
CA ARG A 56 -0.66 -3.14 -11.26
C ARG A 56 -1.17 -3.54 -9.89
N ALA A 57 -0.55 -3.07 -8.81
CA ALA A 57 -0.96 -3.37 -7.45
C ALA A 57 -0.67 -2.21 -6.47
N LEU A 58 -1.41 -2.17 -5.37
CA LEU A 58 -1.20 -1.20 -4.29
C LEU A 58 -0.54 -1.91 -3.09
N GLY A 59 0.68 -1.52 -2.75
CA GLY A 59 1.41 -2.06 -1.59
C GLY A 59 2.94 -2.02 -1.75
N GLU A 60 3.70 -2.44 -0.74
CA GLU A 60 3.26 -3.13 0.50
C GLU A 60 2.61 -2.18 1.52
N CYS A 61 1.41 -2.55 2.00
CA CYS A 61 0.66 -1.83 3.03
C CYS A 61 0.21 -2.79 4.12
N GLY A 62 -0.03 -2.34 5.35
CA GLY A 62 -0.57 -3.24 6.37
C GLY A 62 -0.23 -2.83 7.78
N ILE A 63 -0.12 -3.81 8.67
CA ILE A 63 -0.01 -3.57 10.12
C ILE A 63 1.02 -4.49 10.75
N ASP A 64 1.91 -3.88 11.50
CA ASP A 64 2.88 -4.54 12.34
C ASP A 64 2.51 -4.33 13.81
N ALA A 65 1.90 -5.37 14.42
CA ALA A 65 1.49 -5.31 15.81
C ALA A 65 2.64 -5.30 16.82
N ARG A 66 3.90 -5.41 16.37
CA ARG A 66 5.07 -5.22 17.24
C ARG A 66 5.24 -3.75 17.66
N PHE A 67 4.70 -2.82 16.86
CA PHE A 67 4.77 -1.38 17.13
C PHE A 67 3.42 -0.85 17.61
N GLU A 68 3.06 -1.16 18.86
CA GLU A 68 1.79 -0.77 19.47
C GLU A 68 1.58 0.75 19.52
N GLU A 69 2.68 1.50 19.65
CA GLU A 69 2.70 2.96 19.74
C GLU A 69 2.23 3.64 18.44
N SER A 70 2.60 3.06 17.30
CA SER A 70 2.27 3.56 15.96
C SER A 70 1.07 2.84 15.34
N LEU A 71 0.44 1.93 16.08
CA LEU A 71 -0.58 1.02 15.57
C LEU A 71 -1.83 1.76 15.08
N ASP A 72 -2.22 2.82 15.78
CA ASP A 72 -3.35 3.68 15.39
C ASP A 72 -3.08 4.43 14.07
N ALA A 73 -1.88 4.99 13.93
CA ALA A 73 -1.43 5.64 12.70
C ALA A 73 -1.36 4.65 11.53
N GLN A 74 -0.82 3.45 11.77
CA GLN A 74 -0.80 2.36 10.78
C GLN A 74 -2.21 1.98 10.35
N TRP A 75 -3.16 1.86 11.28
CA TRP A 75 -4.56 1.57 10.96
C TRP A 75 -5.21 2.64 10.08
N THR A 76 -4.91 3.90 10.35
CA THR A 76 -5.41 5.06 9.58
C THR A 76 -4.84 5.05 8.16
N LEU A 77 -3.53 4.85 8.02
CA LEU A 77 -2.86 4.75 6.73
C LEU A 77 -3.31 3.52 5.93
N PHE A 78 -3.42 2.37 6.59
CA PHE A 78 -3.91 1.15 5.97
C PHE A 78 -5.35 1.33 5.47
N ASN A 79 -6.22 1.97 6.25
CA ASN A 79 -7.57 2.35 5.82
C ASN A 79 -7.56 3.17 4.52
N ALA A 80 -6.74 4.22 4.47
CA ALA A 80 -6.66 5.10 3.32
C ALA A 80 -6.24 4.33 2.06
N GLN A 81 -5.20 3.50 2.19
CA GLN A 81 -4.72 2.64 1.11
C GLN A 81 -5.76 1.63 0.63
N LEU A 82 -6.47 0.96 1.54
CA LEU A 82 -7.53 0.02 1.16
C LEU A 82 -8.69 0.71 0.43
N ARG A 83 -9.07 1.92 0.85
CA ARG A 83 -10.11 2.71 0.15
C ARG A 83 -9.67 3.07 -1.27
N LEU A 84 -8.40 3.43 -1.46
CA LEU A 84 -7.85 3.73 -2.79
C LEU A 84 -7.84 2.49 -3.68
N ALA A 85 -7.36 1.36 -3.16
CA ALA A 85 -7.36 0.11 -3.89
C ALA A 85 -8.78 -0.32 -4.27
N LYS A 86 -9.75 -0.21 -3.34
CA LYS A 86 -11.16 -0.49 -3.63
C LYS A 86 -11.70 0.42 -4.72
N SER A 87 -11.46 1.72 -4.62
CA SER A 87 -11.93 2.71 -5.59
C SER A 87 -11.37 2.47 -7.00
N ARG A 88 -10.17 1.87 -7.09
CA ARG A 88 -9.50 1.57 -8.35
C ARG A 88 -9.57 0.10 -8.76
N GLN A 89 -10.24 -0.73 -7.97
CA GLN A 89 -10.28 -2.18 -8.13
C GLN A 89 -8.88 -2.81 -8.33
N LEU A 90 -7.87 -2.25 -7.68
CA LEU A 90 -6.50 -2.74 -7.74
C LEU A 90 -6.26 -3.81 -6.67
N PRO A 91 -5.47 -4.86 -6.96
CA PRO A 91 -5.04 -5.81 -5.95
C PRO A 91 -4.14 -5.12 -4.92
N VAL A 92 -4.30 -5.52 -3.66
CA VAL A 92 -3.50 -4.98 -2.54
C VAL A 92 -2.50 -6.01 -2.03
N VAL A 93 -1.26 -5.58 -1.86
CA VAL A 93 -0.22 -6.39 -1.22
C VAL A 93 -0.17 -6.01 0.26
N ILE A 94 -0.56 -6.96 1.12
CA ILE A 94 -0.76 -6.71 2.54
C ILE A 94 0.34 -7.36 3.38
N HIS A 95 1.05 -6.53 4.14
CA HIS A 95 2.02 -6.95 5.13
C HIS A 95 1.37 -7.01 6.52
N CYS A 96 1.30 -8.18 7.12
CA CYS A 96 0.68 -8.33 8.44
C CYS A 96 1.54 -9.17 9.38
N VAL A 97 1.93 -8.59 10.51
CA VAL A 97 2.71 -9.25 11.55
C VAL A 97 1.92 -9.25 12.85
N GLN A 98 1.63 -10.44 13.39
CA GLN A 98 0.86 -10.66 14.63
C GLN A 98 -0.54 -10.00 14.68
N ALA A 99 -1.03 -9.43 13.56
CA ALA A 99 -2.33 -8.77 13.45
C ALA A 99 -3.31 -9.47 12.49
N ASN A 100 -3.02 -10.72 12.10
CA ASN A 100 -3.67 -11.35 10.93
C ASN A 100 -5.19 -11.45 11.08
N ASP A 101 -5.67 -11.72 12.30
CA ASP A 101 -7.09 -11.81 12.61
C ASP A 101 -7.82 -10.47 12.40
N LYS A 102 -7.25 -9.39 12.95
CA LYS A 102 -7.80 -8.03 12.80
C LYS A 102 -7.75 -7.57 11.34
N VAL A 103 -6.61 -7.78 10.67
CA VAL A 103 -6.45 -7.41 9.25
C VAL A 103 -7.47 -8.15 8.40
N SER A 104 -7.60 -9.48 8.57
CA SER A 104 -8.57 -10.29 7.83
C SER A 104 -10.01 -9.85 8.06
N GLN A 105 -10.39 -9.55 9.31
CA GLN A 105 -11.70 -9.01 9.64
C GLN A 105 -11.98 -7.70 8.91
N ARG A 106 -10.99 -6.81 8.87
CA ARG A 106 -11.10 -5.50 8.22
C ARG A 106 -11.19 -5.60 6.70
N LEU A 107 -10.44 -6.50 6.09
CA LEU A 107 -10.53 -6.78 4.66
C LEU A 107 -11.92 -7.31 4.28
N ARG A 108 -12.49 -8.19 5.12
CA ARG A 108 -13.86 -8.67 4.97
C ARG A 108 -14.89 -7.55 5.05
N GLN A 109 -14.73 -6.61 5.99
CA GLN A 109 -15.63 -5.45 6.10
C GLN A 109 -15.57 -4.53 4.88
N LEU A 110 -14.38 -4.41 4.28
CA LEU A 110 -14.15 -3.54 3.13
C LEU A 110 -14.53 -4.17 1.80
N ASP A 111 -14.88 -5.46 1.74
CA ASP A 111 -15.28 -6.18 0.51
C ASP A 111 -14.36 -5.83 -0.68
N LEU A 112 -13.07 -6.11 -0.50
CA LEU A 112 -12.05 -5.79 -1.51
C LEU A 112 -12.08 -6.84 -2.64
N PRO A 113 -12.01 -6.41 -3.91
CA PRO A 113 -12.26 -7.30 -5.05
C PRO A 113 -11.19 -8.37 -5.30
N ALA A 114 -9.99 -8.26 -4.69
CA ALA A 114 -8.98 -9.33 -4.73
C ALA A 114 -7.93 -9.10 -3.62
N GLY A 115 -7.90 -9.97 -2.62
CA GLY A 115 -6.75 -10.13 -1.72
C GLY A 115 -5.95 -11.34 -2.17
N GLY A 116 -4.73 -11.14 -2.64
CA GLY A 116 -3.81 -12.18 -3.09
C GLY A 116 -2.50 -12.08 -2.33
#